data_AF-A0A967VNN9-F1
#
_entry.id   AF-A0A967VNN9-F1
#
_cell.length_a   1.000
_cell.length_b   1.000
_cell.length_c   1.000
_cell.angle_alpha   90.00
_cell.angle_beta   90.00
_cell.angle_gamma   90.00
#
_symmetry.space_group_name_H-M   'P 1'
#
loop_
_entity.id
_entity.type
_entity.pdbx_description
1 polymer ?
#
loop_
_entity_poly.entity_id
_entity_poly.type
_entity_poly.pdbx_seq_one_letter_code
_entity_poly.pdbx_strand_id
1 'polypeptide(L)' 'MRRALALAEAAAAEDEVPVGAVVVVDDVVIAEAYNRPRSLNDPTAHAEILALRAAA' A
#
# COMPACT_ATOMS: atom_id res chain seq x y z
N MET A 1 11.26 -5.74 -2.46
CA MET A 1 11.21 -4.91 -1.24
C MET A 1 11.43 -3.43 -1.42
N ARG A 2 12.39 -2.95 -2.25
CA ARG A 2 12.58 -1.51 -2.49
C ARG A 2 11.29 -0.74 -2.83
N ARG A 3 10.42 -1.33 -3.68
CA ARG A 3 9.15 -0.69 -4.06
C ARG A 3 8.18 -0.49 -2.87
N ALA A 4 8.03 -1.50 -2.02
CA ALA A 4 7.20 -1.42 -0.82
C ALA A 4 7.71 -0.36 0.19
N LEU A 5 9.03 -0.22 0.32
CA LEU A 5 9.63 0.82 1.17
C LEU A 5 9.38 2.23 0.62
N ALA A 6 9.48 2.43 -0.70
CA ALA A 6 9.14 3.72 -1.32
C ALA A 6 7.66 4.10 -1.12
N LEU A 7 6.75 3.11 -1.08
CA LEU A 7 5.33 3.33 -0.78
C LEU A 7 5.12 3.66 0.71
N ALA A 8 5.89 3.05 1.61
CA ALA A 8 5.88 3.41 3.03
C ALA A 8 6.37 4.85 3.27
N GLU A 9 7.35 5.32 2.50
CA GLU A 9 7.78 6.73 2.50
C GLU A 9 6.66 7.66 2.01
N ALA A 10 5.87 7.25 1.01
CA ALA A 10 4.70 8.00 0.55
C ALA A 10 3.60 8.08 1.62
N ALA A 11 3.31 6.98 2.33
CA ALA A 11 2.41 7.00 3.49
C ALA A 11 2.89 7.97 4.56
N ALA A 12 4.19 7.95 4.89
CA ALA A 12 4.77 8.86 5.87
C ALA A 12 4.60 10.33 5.46
N ALA A 13 4.76 10.64 4.17
CA ALA A 13 4.56 11.98 3.63
C ALA A 13 3.10 12.46 3.70
N GLU A 14 2.13 11.54 3.75
CA GLU A 14 0.70 11.81 3.93
C GLU A 14 0.23 11.78 5.40
N ASP A 15 1.14 11.75 6.39
CA ASP A 15 0.83 11.60 7.83
C ASP A 15 0.05 10.30 8.15
N GLU A 16 0.26 9.27 7.34
CA GLU A 16 -0.24 7.91 7.55
C GLU A 16 0.82 7.03 8.22
N VAL A 17 0.40 5.88 8.74
CA VAL A 17 1.33 4.88 9.28
C VAL A 17 2.22 4.36 8.12
N PRO A 18 3.56 4.38 8.23
CA PRO A 18 4.47 4.16 7.10
C PRO A 18 4.57 2.68 6.73
N VAL A 19 3.58 2.19 5.98
CA VAL A 19 3.50 0.80 5.50
C VAL A 19 3.12 0.81 4.02
N GLY A 20 3.86 0.05 3.23
CA GLY A 20 3.61 -0.17 1.80
C GLY A 20 3.55 -1.66 1.47
N ALA A 21 2.75 -2.01 0.47
CA ALA A 21 2.53 -3.38 0.01
C ALA A 21 2.56 -3.45 -1.51
N VAL A 22 3.04 -4.58 -2.04
CA VAL A 22 3.08 -4.89 -3.46
C VAL A 22 2.60 -6.32 -3.67
N VAL A 23 1.79 -6.56 -4.70
CA VAL A 23 1.38 -7.90 -5.15
C VAL A 23 2.14 -8.22 -6.42
N VAL A 24 2.81 -9.37 -6.44
CA VAL A 24 3.63 -9.82 -7.57
C VAL A 24 3.14 -11.18 -8.04
N VAL A 25 2.95 -11.32 -9.35
CA VAL A 25 2.63 -12.58 -10.04
C VAL A 25 3.58 -12.72 -11.21
N ASP A 26 4.23 -13.87 -11.35
CA ASP A 26 5.20 -14.15 -12.42
C ASP A 26 6.25 -13.02 -12.61
N ASP A 27 6.84 -12.58 -11.49
CA ASP A 27 7.81 -11.47 -11.42
C ASP A 27 7.30 -10.09 -11.86
N VAL A 28 6.00 -9.95 -12.13
CA VAL A 28 5.35 -8.69 -12.49
C VAL A 28 4.58 -8.12 -11.31
N VAL A 29 4.80 -6.85 -10.99
CA VAL A 29 3.98 -6.13 -10.00
C VAL A 29 2.61 -5.87 -10.63
N ILE A 30 1.57 -6.51 -10.10
CA ILE A 30 0.19 -6.35 -10.60
C ILE A 30 -0.62 -5.34 -9.79
N ALA A 31 -0.23 -5.08 -8.54
CA ALA A 31 -0.85 -4.08 -7.69
C ALA A 31 0.13 -3.59 -6.62
N GLU A 32 -0.11 -2.37 -6.15
CA GLU A 32 0.66 -1.74 -5.10
C GLU A 32 -0.20 -0.75 -4.32
N ALA A 33 0.06 -0.62 -3.03
CA ALA A 33 -0.63 0.34 -2.18
C ALA A 33 0.21 0.69 -0.95
N TYR A 34 -0.23 1.71 -0.23
CA TYR A 34 0.27 2.08 1.09
C TYR A 34 -0.90 2.34 2.02
N ASN A 35 -0.64 2.44 3.33
CA ASN A 35 -1.67 2.75 4.30
C ASN A 35 -2.31 4.11 3.99
N ARG A 36 -3.64 4.12 3.85
CA ARG A 36 -4.45 5.34 3.78
C ARG A 36 -5.65 5.39 4.74
N PRO A 37 -5.59 4.87 6.00
CA PRO A 37 -6.74 4.89 6.89
C PRO A 37 -7.31 6.28 7.17
N ARG A 38 -6.46 7.28 7.36
CA ARG A 38 -6.89 8.64 7.71
C ARG A 38 -7.46 9.35 6.49
N SER A 39 -6.75 9.26 5.36
CA SER A 39 -7.10 9.88 4.08
C SER A 39 -8.40 9.34 3.50
N LEU A 40 -8.66 8.05 3.67
CA LEU A 40 -9.87 7.39 3.18
C LEU A 40 -11.00 7.32 4.23
N ASN A 41 -10.75 7.74 5.48
CA ASN A 41 -11.66 7.53 6.61
C ASN A 41 -12.14 6.08 6.73
N ASP A 42 -11.25 5.13 6.40
CA ASP A 42 -11.51 3.70 6.41
C ASP A 42 -10.47 3.02 7.31
N PRO A 43 -10.82 2.55 8.52
CA PRO A 43 -9.86 1.91 9.41
C PRO A 43 -9.29 0.60 8.83
N THR A 44 -9.88 0.06 7.76
CA THR A 44 -9.41 -1.14 7.06
C THR A 44 -8.52 -0.83 5.87
N ALA A 45 -8.29 0.44 5.52
CA ALA A 45 -7.48 0.87 4.38
C ALA A 45 -5.96 0.73 4.64
N HIS A 46 -5.57 -0.45 5.10
CA HIS A 46 -4.19 -0.89 5.20
C HIS A 46 -3.61 -1.18 3.82
N ALA A 47 -2.28 -1.09 3.71
CA ALA A 47 -1.55 -1.35 2.48
C ALA A 47 -1.87 -2.75 1.91
N GLU A 48 -1.85 -3.81 2.74
CA GLU A 48 -2.19 -5.16 2.30
C GLU A 48 -3.63 -5.27 1.76
N ILE A 49 -4.60 -4.64 2.43
CA ILE A 49 -6.02 -4.70 2.03
C ILE A 49 -6.23 -3.95 0.71
N LEU A 50 -5.67 -2.76 0.58
CA LEU A 50 -5.77 -1.95 -0.63
C LEU A 50 -5.07 -2.62 -1.81
N ALA A 51 -3.88 -3.20 -1.60
CA ALA A 51 -3.14 -3.89 -2.66
C ALA A 51 -3.88 -5.15 -3.15
N LEU A 52 -4.48 -5.92 -2.23
CA LEU A 52 -5.31 -7.08 -2.60
C LEU A 52 -6.60 -6.68 -3.33
N ARG A 53 -7.28 -5.62 -2.89
CA ARG A 53 -8.48 -5.08 -3.58
C ARG A 53 -8.14 -4.61 -5.00
N ALA A 54 -6.97 -4.01 -5.20
CA ALA A 54 -6.52 -3.54 -6.52
C ALA A 54 -6.05 -4.68 -7.45
N ALA A 55 -5.67 -5.84 -6.89
CA ALA A 55 -5.22 -7.02 -7.64
C ALA A 55 -6.35 -7.98 -8.04
N ALA A 56 -7.56 -7.81 -7.48
CA ALA A 56 -8.74 -8.66 -7.73
C ALA A 56 -9.49 -8.25 -8.99
#